data_AF-A0A945N232-F1
#
_entry.id   AF-A0A945N232-F1
#
_cell.length_a   1.000
_cell.length_b   1.000
_cell.length_c   1.000
_cell.angle_alpha   90.00
_cell.angle_beta   90.00
_cell.angle_gamma   90.00
#
_symmetry.space_group_name_H-M   'P 1'
#
loop_
_entity.id
_entity.type
_entity.pdbx_description
1 polymer ?
#
loop_
_entity_poly.entity_id
_entity_poly.type
_entity_poly.pdbx_seq_one_letter_code
_entity_poly.pdbx_strand_id
1 'polypeptide(L)'
;MAITVFAIIRIRNLYAVVMLGSIYSLLAAAVFVVLDAVDVAFTEAAVGAGISTVLALGTLALTTGREKTSMQAKWLPPVVVFVTGLALVYGTLDLAPYGDANAPAQMHVAPTYLKEGPLKTGMPNVVTAVLASYRGYDTLGETTVIFTAGVGVLLLLGNWRRRRREEDDDA
;
A
#
# COMPACT_ATOMS: atom_id res chain seq x y z
N MET A 1 -5.86 -10.24 11.29
CA MET A 1 -4.70 -9.43 10.89
C MET A 1 -3.50 -9.58 11.83
N ALA A 2 -3.63 -9.44 13.15
CA ALA A 2 -2.49 -9.64 14.07
C ALA A 2 -1.83 -11.03 13.94
N ILE A 3 -2.64 -12.10 13.80
CA ILE A 3 -2.16 -13.47 13.59
C ILE A 3 -1.34 -13.59 12.30
N THR A 4 -1.78 -12.97 11.20
CA THR A 4 -1.07 -13.05 9.91
C THR A 4 0.26 -12.31 9.98
N VAL A 5 0.31 -11.15 10.63
CA VAL A 5 1.56 -10.41 10.89
C VAL A 5 2.52 -11.24 11.74
N PHE A 6 2.05 -11.83 12.84
CA PHE A 6 2.88 -12.68 13.68
C PHE A 6 3.43 -13.89 12.91
N ALA A 7 2.61 -14.52 12.06
CA ALA A 7 3.05 -15.61 11.20
C ALA A 7 4.12 -15.17 10.19
N ILE A 8 3.94 -14.01 9.55
CA ILE A 8 4.93 -13.42 8.61
C ILE A 8 6.29 -13.24 9.28
N ILE A 9 6.34 -12.73 10.52
CA ILE A 9 7.59 -12.50 11.26
C ILE A 9 8.30 -13.82 11.60
N ARG A 10 7.57 -14.93 11.75
CA ARG A 10 8.13 -16.21 12.20
C ARG A 10 8.51 -17.14 11.05
N ILE A 11 7.88 -16.99 9.88
CA ILE A 11 8.06 -17.85 8.73
C ILE A 11 9.24 -17.38 7.88
N ARG A 12 10.09 -18.32 7.48
CA ARG A 12 11.31 -18.04 6.70
C ARG A 12 11.19 -18.40 5.22
N ASN A 13 10.07 -19.03 4.84
CA ASN A 13 9.72 -19.32 3.47
C ASN A 13 9.10 -18.07 2.84
N LEU A 14 9.82 -17.45 1.90
CA LEU A 14 9.41 -16.18 1.30
C LEU A 14 8.15 -16.33 0.45
N TYR A 15 7.92 -17.49 -0.16
CA TYR A 15 6.65 -17.76 -0.84
C TYR A 15 5.47 -17.68 0.14
N ALA A 16 5.60 -18.35 1.30
CA ALA A 16 4.57 -18.31 2.33
C ALA A 16 4.39 -16.90 2.92
N VAL A 17 5.47 -16.12 3.07
CA VAL A 17 5.41 -14.71 3.49
C VAL A 17 4.64 -13.86 2.47
N VAL A 18 4.90 -14.03 1.17
CA VAL A 18 4.18 -13.31 0.11
C VAL A 18 2.68 -13.67 0.12
N MET A 19 2.35 -14.96 0.25
CA MET A 19 0.95 -15.39 0.36
C MET A 19 0.26 -14.83 1.61
N LEU A 20 0.92 -14.82 2.77
CA LEU A 20 0.38 -14.23 3.98
C LEU A 20 0.23 -12.70 3.89
N GLY A 21 1.12 -12.03 3.16
CA GLY A 21 1.00 -10.60 2.83
C GLY A 21 -0.24 -10.32 1.98
N SER A 22 -0.50 -11.13 0.96
CA SER A 22 -1.73 -11.05 0.15
C SER A 22 -2.99 -11.25 1.01
N ILE A 23 -2.99 -12.25 1.89
CA ILE A 23 -4.11 -12.50 2.83
C ILE A 23 -4.29 -11.31 3.78
N TYR A 24 -3.21 -10.73 4.29
CA TYR A 24 -3.28 -9.53 5.14
C TYR A 24 -3.98 -8.37 4.41
N SER A 25 -3.60 -8.12 3.14
CA SER A 25 -4.21 -7.07 2.32
C SER A 25 -5.69 -7.35 2.01
N LEU A 26 -6.07 -8.60 1.71
CA LEU A 26 -7.49 -8.96 1.55
C LEU A 26 -8.30 -8.75 2.84
N LEU A 27 -7.73 -9.08 4.00
CA LEU A 27 -8.37 -8.80 5.29
C LEU A 27 -8.50 -7.29 5.52
N ALA A 28 -7.51 -6.49 5.14
CA ALA A 28 -7.59 -5.02 5.21
C ALA A 28 -8.69 -4.47 4.29
N ALA A 29 -8.78 -4.95 3.05
CA ALA A 29 -9.85 -4.60 2.12
C ALA A 29 -11.23 -4.94 2.69
N ALA A 30 -11.39 -6.11 3.33
CA ALA A 30 -12.63 -6.48 3.99
C ALA A 30 -12.98 -5.53 5.15
N VAL A 31 -11.99 -5.08 5.94
CA VAL A 31 -12.20 -4.05 6.98
C VAL A 31 -12.66 -2.74 6.34
N PHE A 32 -12.09 -2.31 5.22
CA PHE A 32 -12.55 -1.11 4.52
C PHE A 32 -13.99 -1.22 4.00
N VAL A 33 -14.41 -2.40 3.53
CA VAL A 33 -15.82 -2.64 3.17
C VAL A 33 -16.73 -2.50 4.39
N VAL A 34 -16.33 -3.06 5.55
CA VAL A 34 -17.09 -2.93 6.80
C VAL A 34 -17.19 -1.47 7.26
N LEU A 35 -16.22 -0.63 6.89
CA LEU A 35 -16.20 0.81 7.16
C LEU A 35 -16.88 1.65 6.07
N ASP A 36 -17.65 1.05 5.16
CA ASP A 36 -18.31 1.70 4.02
C ASP A 36 -17.35 2.44 3.05
N ALA A 37 -16.08 2.06 3.05
CA ALA A 37 -15.03 2.64 2.21
C ALA A 37 -14.74 1.75 0.99
N VAL A 38 -15.74 1.52 0.14
CA VAL A 38 -15.65 0.55 -0.97
C VAL A 38 -14.58 0.90 -2.03
N ASP A 39 -14.38 2.18 -2.34
CA ASP A 39 -13.36 2.62 -3.31
C ASP A 39 -11.94 2.36 -2.78
N VAL A 40 -11.72 2.55 -1.47
CA VAL A 40 -10.46 2.23 -0.80
C VAL A 40 -10.27 0.71 -0.71
N ALA A 41 -11.34 -0.04 -0.41
CA ALA A 41 -11.30 -1.50 -0.39
C ALA A 41 -10.91 -2.09 -1.74
N PHE A 42 -11.47 -1.54 -2.83
CA PHE A 42 -11.17 -2.01 -4.19
C PHE A 42 -9.71 -1.78 -4.56
N THR A 43 -9.17 -0.60 -4.25
CA THR A 43 -7.75 -0.28 -4.51
C THR A 43 -6.80 -1.13 -3.66
N GLU A 44 -7.12 -1.37 -2.39
CA GLU A 44 -6.34 -2.25 -1.52
C GLU A 44 -6.34 -3.70 -2.04
N ALA A 45 -7.51 -4.22 -2.44
CA ALA A 45 -7.61 -5.57 -3.00
C ALA A 45 -6.87 -5.70 -4.34
N ALA A 46 -7.01 -4.72 -5.24
CA ALA A 46 -6.38 -4.76 -6.56
C ALA A 46 -4.85 -4.61 -6.48
N VAL A 47 -4.36 -3.63 -5.71
CA VAL A 47 -2.93 -3.31 -5.64
C VAL A 47 -2.22 -4.16 -4.59
N GLY A 48 -2.69 -4.13 -3.34
CA GLY A 48 -2.04 -4.80 -2.22
C GLY A 48 -2.11 -6.31 -2.32
N ALA A 49 -3.30 -6.87 -2.53
CA ALA A 49 -3.46 -8.32 -2.67
C ALA A 49 -3.17 -8.82 -4.08
N GLY A 50 -3.48 -8.05 -5.12
CA GLY A 50 -3.31 -8.42 -6.52
C GLY A 50 -1.89 -8.17 -7.05
N ILE A 51 -1.63 -6.94 -7.54
CA ILE A 51 -0.40 -6.61 -8.29
C ILE A 51 0.86 -6.85 -7.45
N SER A 52 0.89 -6.42 -6.18
CA SER A 52 2.06 -6.60 -5.32
C SER A 52 2.42 -8.07 -5.13
N THR A 53 1.44 -8.96 -5.01
CA THR A 53 1.66 -10.41 -4.91
C THR A 53 2.27 -10.96 -6.20
N VAL A 54 1.73 -10.57 -7.36
CA VAL A 54 2.27 -10.99 -8.66
C VAL A 54 3.72 -10.53 -8.83
N LEU A 55 4.02 -9.27 -8.52
CA LEU A 55 5.39 -8.74 -8.62
C LEU A 55 6.35 -9.41 -7.62
N ALA A 56 5.92 -9.66 -6.39
CA ALA A 56 6.73 -10.34 -5.38
C ALA A 56 7.00 -11.81 -5.76
N LEU A 57 6.00 -12.54 -6.24
CA LEU A 57 6.17 -13.90 -6.76
C LEU A 57 7.05 -13.92 -8.01
N GLY A 58 6.88 -12.97 -8.93
CA GLY A 58 7.74 -12.82 -10.11
C GLY A 58 9.19 -12.56 -9.72
N THR A 59 9.43 -11.77 -8.67
CA THR A 59 10.77 -11.56 -8.11
C THR A 59 11.31 -12.85 -7.49
N LEU A 60 10.50 -13.61 -6.76
CA LEU A 60 10.91 -14.89 -6.18
C LEU A 60 11.20 -15.96 -7.24
N ALA A 61 10.54 -15.92 -8.39
CA ALA A 61 10.83 -16.80 -9.51
C ALA A 61 12.23 -16.57 -10.11
N LEU A 62 12.79 -15.36 -9.92
CA LEU A 62 14.14 -14.98 -10.36
C LEU A 62 15.17 -14.98 -9.22
N THR A 63 14.75 -15.24 -7.99
CA THR A 63 15.62 -15.17 -6.79
C THR A 63 15.46 -16.40 -5.91
N THR A 64 15.87 -16.34 -4.64
CA THR A 64 15.81 -17.48 -3.72
C THR A 64 14.54 -17.39 -2.87
N GLY A 65 13.81 -18.49 -2.71
CA GLY A 65 12.57 -18.56 -1.91
C GLY A 65 12.77 -18.68 -0.39
N ARG A 66 14.00 -18.66 0.12
CA ARG A 66 14.33 -18.74 1.55
C ARG A 66 15.12 -17.53 2.00
N GLU A 67 14.75 -17.03 3.17
CA GLU A 67 15.45 -15.96 3.85
C GLU A 67 16.91 -16.33 4.19
N LYS A 68 17.85 -15.42 3.94
CA LYS A 68 19.25 -15.57 4.34
C LYS A 68 19.39 -15.48 5.86
N THR A 69 20.05 -16.46 6.48
CA THR A 69 20.41 -16.40 7.91
C THR A 69 21.46 -15.31 8.14
N SER A 70 21.16 -14.33 9.00
CA SER A 70 22.21 -13.50 9.60
C SER A 70 22.75 -14.21 10.83
N MET A 71 24.08 -14.34 10.92
CA MET A 71 24.76 -15.01 12.03
C MET A 71 24.98 -14.07 13.23
N GLN A 72 24.66 -12.78 13.08
CA GLN A 72 24.79 -11.77 14.12
C GLN A 72 23.41 -11.36 14.63
N ALA A 73 23.18 -11.52 15.93
CA ALA A 73 22.00 -10.97 16.59
C ALA A 73 22.10 -9.43 16.59
N LYS A 74 21.39 -8.80 15.65
CA LYS A 74 21.27 -7.34 15.60
C LYS A 74 20.09 -6.93 16.47
N TRP A 75 20.37 -6.34 17.63
CA TRP A 75 19.35 -5.85 18.55
C TRP A 75 18.81 -4.46 18.16
N LEU A 76 19.53 -3.73 17.30
CA LEU A 76 19.14 -2.38 16.88
C LEU A 76 17.85 -2.37 16.03
N PRO A 77 17.68 -3.20 14.98
CA PRO A 77 16.44 -3.20 14.18
C PRO A 77 15.15 -3.43 14.98
N PRO A 78 15.04 -4.43 15.89
CA PRO A 78 13.81 -4.61 16.65
C PRO A 78 13.55 -3.46 17.62
N VAL A 79 14.59 -2.85 18.21
CA VAL A 79 14.41 -1.66 19.06
C VAL A 79 13.86 -0.49 18.26
N VAL A 80 14.38 -0.22 17.06
CA VAL A 80 13.87 0.84 16.18
C VAL A 80 12.43 0.58 15.80
N VAL A 81 12.08 -0.65 15.38
CA VAL A 81 10.69 -1.00 15.03
C VAL A 81 9.76 -0.84 16.22
N PHE A 82 10.18 -1.24 17.42
CA PHE A 82 9.36 -1.13 18.62
C PHE A 82 9.13 0.33 19.03
N VAL A 83 10.18 1.16 19.03
CA VAL A 83 10.07 2.59 19.34
C VAL A 83 9.19 3.31 18.32
N THR A 84 9.37 3.06 17.03
CA THR A 84 8.51 3.62 15.98
C THR A 84 7.06 3.15 16.12
N GLY A 85 6.85 1.87 16.44
CA GLY A 85 5.51 1.33 16.70
C GLY A 85 4.82 2.00 17.88
N LEU A 86 5.53 2.20 19.00
CA LEU A 86 5.00 2.93 20.15
C LEU A 86 4.70 4.39 19.83
N ALA A 87 5.55 5.06 19.05
CA ALA A 87 5.32 6.44 18.62
C ALA A 87 4.05 6.56 17.75
N LEU A 88 3.82 5.61 16.83
CA LEU A 88 2.60 5.56 16.02
C LEU A 88 1.36 5.31 16.87
N VAL A 89 1.42 4.38 17.83
CA VAL A 89 0.31 4.12 18.77
C VAL A 89 0.03 5.35 19.63
N TYR A 90 1.08 6.04 20.13
CA TYR A 90 0.92 7.28 20.87
C TYR A 90 0.21 8.36 20.03
N GLY A 91 0.60 8.51 18.75
CA GLY A 91 -0.07 9.44 17.83
C GLY A 91 -1.55 9.11 17.60
N THR A 92 -1.95 7.83 17.70
CA THR A 92 -3.37 7.46 17.55
C THR A 92 -4.25 7.89 18.71
N LEU A 93 -3.67 8.22 19.88
CA LEU A 93 -4.43 8.69 21.05
C LEU A 93 -5.01 10.10 20.86
N ASP A 94 -4.45 10.90 19.96
CA ASP A 94 -4.91 12.24 19.62
C ASP A 94 -5.95 12.25 18.49
N LEU A 95 -6.21 11.09 17.87
CA LEU A 95 -7.21 10.96 16.82
C LEU A 95 -8.63 10.95 17.40
N ALA A 96 -9.57 11.52 16.64
CA ALA A 96 -10.99 11.42 16.99
C ALA A 96 -11.40 9.93 17.08
N PRO A 97 -12.22 9.56 18.08
CA PRO A 97 -12.70 8.19 18.20
C PRO A 97 -13.44 7.73 16.94
N TYR A 98 -13.34 6.43 16.64
CA TYR A 98 -14.05 5.84 15.53
C TYR A 98 -15.56 6.08 15.64
N GLY A 99 -16.15 6.65 14.58
CA GLY A 99 -17.58 6.94 14.51
C GLY A 99 -18.03 8.19 15.26
N ASP A 100 -17.12 9.02 15.78
CA ASP A 100 -17.49 10.29 16.43
C ASP A 100 -18.10 11.27 15.42
N ALA A 101 -19.36 11.65 15.66
CA ALA A 101 -20.08 12.62 14.85
C ALA A 101 -19.46 14.03 14.93
N ASN A 102 -18.74 14.35 16.02
CA ASN A 102 -18.08 15.64 16.23
C ASN A 102 -16.65 15.68 15.67
N ALA A 103 -16.20 14.62 15.00
CA ALA A 103 -14.88 14.60 14.38
C ALA A 103 -14.71 15.80 13.41
N PRO A 104 -13.54 16.48 13.39
CA PRO A 104 -13.34 17.66 12.55
C PRO A 104 -13.68 17.45 11.07
N ALA A 105 -13.38 16.26 10.53
CA ALA A 105 -13.72 15.90 9.16
C ALA A 105 -15.24 15.86 8.90
N GLN A 106 -16.03 15.40 9.89
CA GLN A 106 -17.48 15.28 9.80
C GLN A 106 -18.20 16.63 9.95
N MET A 107 -17.62 17.55 10.74
CA MET A 107 -18.22 18.86 10.99
C MET A 107 -17.84 19.91 9.95
N HIS A 108 -16.67 19.80 9.32
CA HIS A 108 -16.15 20.83 8.42
C HIS A 108 -16.33 20.51 6.93
N VAL A 109 -15.70 19.43 6.43
CA VAL A 109 -15.61 19.18 4.99
C VAL A 109 -16.64 18.18 4.47
N ALA A 110 -16.98 17.15 5.26
CA ALA A 110 -17.93 16.12 4.84
C ALA A 110 -19.31 16.68 4.46
N PRO A 111 -19.91 17.64 5.20
CA PRO A 111 -21.24 18.15 4.87
C PRO A 111 -21.28 18.83 3.50
N THR A 112 -20.22 19.58 3.16
CA THR A 112 -20.08 20.25 1.87
C THR A 112 -19.92 19.24 0.74
N TYR A 113 -19.05 18.24 0.89
CA TYR A 113 -18.86 17.21 -0.14
C TYR A 113 -20.12 16.38 -0.38
N LEU A 114 -20.85 16.02 0.67
CA LEU A 114 -22.07 15.21 0.56
C LEU A 114 -23.24 15.99 -0.04
N LYS A 115 -23.45 17.25 0.37
CA LYS A 115 -24.61 18.05 -0.08
C LYS A 115 -24.37 18.74 -1.42
N GLU A 116 -23.18 19.32 -1.60
CA GLU A 116 -22.88 20.15 -2.78
C GLU A 116 -22.06 19.42 -3.84
N GLY A 117 -21.38 18.32 -3.48
CA GLY A 117 -20.55 17.55 -4.41
C GLY A 117 -21.28 17.13 -5.69
N PRO A 118 -22.44 16.46 -5.62
CA PRO A 118 -23.18 16.04 -6.81
C PRO A 118 -23.63 17.22 -7.68
N LEU A 119 -24.04 18.33 -7.06
CA LEU A 119 -24.53 19.52 -7.76
C LEU A 119 -23.40 20.30 -8.45
N LYS A 120 -22.24 20.44 -7.81
CA LYS A 120 -21.12 21.24 -8.32
C LYS A 120 -20.24 20.49 -9.32
N THR A 121 -20.14 19.18 -9.17
CA THR A 121 -19.22 18.35 -9.98
C THR A 121 -19.94 17.48 -11.02
N GLY A 122 -21.26 17.29 -10.87
CA GLY A 122 -22.05 16.39 -11.71
C GLY A 122 -21.76 14.90 -11.49
N MET A 123 -20.90 14.55 -10.53
CA MET A 123 -20.52 13.17 -10.23
C MET A 123 -21.37 12.60 -9.08
N PRO A 124 -22.01 11.44 -9.26
CA PRO A 124 -22.81 10.81 -8.19
C PRO A 124 -21.95 10.14 -7.11
N ASN A 125 -20.73 9.70 -7.45
CA ASN A 125 -19.79 9.15 -6.46
C ASN A 125 -19.01 10.29 -5.80
N VAL A 126 -19.19 10.42 -4.48
CA VAL A 126 -18.57 11.46 -3.65
C VAL A 126 -17.04 11.30 -3.60
N VAL A 127 -16.51 10.09 -3.49
CA VAL A 127 -15.06 9.83 -3.46
C VAL A 127 -14.43 10.27 -4.78
N THR A 128 -15.03 9.89 -5.91
CA THR A 128 -14.56 10.35 -7.23
C THR A 128 -14.65 11.87 -7.36
N ALA A 129 -15.72 12.49 -6.85
CA ALA A 129 -15.85 13.94 -6.84
C ALA A 129 -14.76 14.65 -6.02
N VAL A 130 -14.39 14.08 -4.88
CA VAL A 130 -13.30 14.60 -4.06
C VAL A 130 -11.97 14.46 -4.76
N LEU A 131 -11.61 13.26 -5.24
CA LEU A 131 -10.31 13.01 -5.86
C LEU A 131 -10.13 13.75 -7.19
N ALA A 132 -11.14 13.75 -8.07
CA ALA A 132 -11.00 14.32 -9.41
C ALA A 132 -11.27 15.83 -9.46
N SER A 133 -12.09 16.38 -8.56
CA SER A 133 -12.45 17.81 -8.58
C SER A 133 -11.92 18.57 -7.37
N TYR A 134 -12.42 18.31 -6.15
CA TYR A 134 -12.05 19.13 -4.99
C TYR A 134 -10.56 19.06 -4.62
N ARG A 135 -9.95 17.88 -4.82
CA ARG A 135 -8.55 17.59 -4.50
C ARG A 135 -7.79 17.05 -5.72
N GLY A 136 -8.18 17.48 -6.92
CA GLY A 136 -7.56 17.06 -8.18
C GLY A 136 -6.05 17.31 -8.26
N TYR A 137 -5.55 18.34 -7.59
CA TYR A 137 -4.11 18.62 -7.52
C TYR A 137 -3.32 17.56 -6.74
N ASP A 138 -3.90 17.00 -5.67
CA ASP A 138 -3.25 15.93 -4.90
C ASP A 138 -3.16 14.66 -5.78
N THR A 139 -4.25 14.31 -6.49
CA THR A 139 -4.26 13.18 -7.42
C THR A 139 -3.34 13.39 -8.64
N LEU A 140 -3.18 14.63 -9.13
CA LEU A 140 -2.17 14.94 -10.16
C LEU A 140 -0.74 14.68 -9.64
N GLY A 141 -0.48 15.00 -8.37
CA GLY A 141 0.78 14.68 -7.71
C GLY A 141 1.01 13.17 -7.62
N GLU A 142 0.02 12.43 -7.12
CA GLU A 142 0.07 10.96 -7.02
C GLU A 142 0.32 10.28 -8.38
N THR A 143 -0.42 10.69 -9.41
CA THR A 143 -0.24 10.15 -10.77
C THR A 143 1.13 10.46 -11.34
N THR A 144 1.70 11.64 -11.07
CA THR A 144 3.06 11.99 -11.45
C THR A 144 4.09 11.09 -10.76
N VAL A 145 3.92 10.80 -9.46
CA VAL A 145 4.81 9.90 -8.72
C VAL A 145 4.74 8.46 -9.27
N ILE A 146 3.54 7.93 -9.52
CA ILE A 146 3.39 6.58 -10.09
C ILE A 146 3.98 6.51 -11.50
N PHE A 147 3.74 7.53 -12.33
CA PHE A 147 4.29 7.61 -13.67
C PHE A 147 5.83 7.62 -13.65
N THR A 148 6.43 8.46 -12.81
CA THR A 148 7.90 8.54 -12.67
C THR A 148 8.51 7.23 -12.15
N ALA A 149 7.86 6.57 -11.17
CA ALA A 149 8.27 5.25 -10.72
C ALA A 149 8.20 4.20 -11.85
N GLY A 150 7.13 4.22 -12.65
CA GLY A 150 6.98 3.35 -13.82
C GLY A 150 8.07 3.56 -14.87
N VAL A 151 8.39 4.81 -15.20
CA VAL A 151 9.52 5.15 -16.09
C VAL A 151 10.85 4.65 -15.51
N GLY A 152 11.07 4.83 -14.21
CA GLY A 152 12.27 4.33 -13.51
C GLY A 152 12.42 2.81 -13.65
N VAL A 153 11.33 2.05 -13.43
CA VAL A 153 11.33 0.59 -13.60
C VAL A 153 11.65 0.19 -15.05
N LEU A 154 11.03 0.85 -16.04
CA LEU A 154 11.29 0.57 -17.45
C LEU A 154 12.73 0.86 -17.86
N LEU A 155 13.34 1.94 -17.36
CA LEU A 155 14.74 2.26 -17.60
C LEU A 155 15.68 1.21 -16.99
N LEU A 156 15.42 0.75 -15.77
CA LEU A 156 16.21 -0.30 -15.11
C LEU A 156 16.14 -1.62 -15.86
N LEU A 157 14.94 -2.07 -16.23
CA LEU A 157 14.74 -3.34 -16.95
C LEU A 157 15.21 -3.27 -18.41
N GLY A 158 15.02 -2.12 -19.07
CA GLY A 158 15.45 -1.90 -20.45
C GLY A 158 16.97 -1.93 -20.61
N ASN A 159 17.70 -1.40 -19.62
CA ASN A 159 19.16 -1.40 -19.65
C ASN A 159 19.75 -2.79 -19.38
N TRP A 160 19.08 -3.60 -18.55
CA TRP A 160 19.47 -4.98 -18.28
C TRP A 160 19.41 -5.86 -19.54
N ARG A 161 18.38 -5.69 -20.37
CA ARG A 161 18.23 -6.48 -21.62
C ARG A 161 19.27 -6.12 -22.69
N ARG A 162 19.81 -4.90 -22.69
CA ARG A 162 20.90 -4.50 -23.61
C ARG A 162 22.23 -5.14 -23.22
N ARG A 163 22.63 -5.01 -21.96
CA ARG A 163 23.89 -5.60 -21.46
C ARG A 163 23.97 -7.11 -21.70
N ARG A 164 22.87 -7.82 -21.47
CA ARG A 164 22.83 -9.27 -21.68
C ARG A 164 22.98 -9.69 -23.15
N ARG A 165 22.60 -8.83 -24.10
CA ARG A 165 22.81 -9.07 -25.54
C ARG A 165 24.27 -8.82 -25.94
N GLU A 166 24.88 -7.78 -25.40
CA GLU A 166 26.30 -7.49 -25.64
C GLU A 166 27.20 -8.62 -25.11
N GLU A 167 26.88 -9.19 -23.93
CA GLU A 167 27.59 -10.36 -23.39
C GLU A 167 27.42 -11.64 -24.23
N ASP A 168 26.27 -11.84 -24.89
CA ASP A 168 26.03 -13.00 -25.76
C ASP A 168 26.68 -12.84 -27.15
N ASP A 169 26.87 -11.61 -27.64
CA ASP A 169 27.51 -11.32 -28.94
C ASP A 169 29.06 -11.37 -28.87
N ASP A 170 29.64 -11.19 -27.67
CA ASP A 170 31.09 -11.24 -27.41
C ASP A 170 31.61 -12.65 -27.02
N ALA A 171 30.73 -13.65 -26.89
CA ALA A 171 31.03 -15.04 -26.48
C ALA A 171 31.07 -16.04 -27.66
#